data_AF-A0A0R2BD65-F1
#
_entry.id   AF-A0A0R2BD65-F1
#
_cell.length_a   1.000
_cell.length_b   1.000
_cell.length_c   1.000
_cell.angle_alpha   90.00
_cell.angle_beta   90.00
_cell.angle_gamma   90.00
#
_symmetry.space_group_name_H-M   'P 1'
#
loop_
_entity.id
_entity.type
_entity.pdbx_description
1 polymer ?
#
loop_
_entity_poly.entity_id
_entity_poly.type
_entity_poly.pdbx_seq_one_letter_code
_entity_poly.pdbx_strand_id
1 'polypeptide(L)' 'MTTLLGLFLILMLIVIVIGSIQGNRQVIIIGMIGLGVLVVVAVFLLVVGIPNI' A
#
# COMPACT_ATOMS: atom_id res chain seq x y z
N MET A 1 6.59 12.46 -5.94
CA MET A 1 5.78 12.01 -4.78
C MET A 1 5.05 10.69 -5.07
N THR A 2 4.41 10.54 -6.24
CA THR A 2 3.76 9.29 -6.68
C THR A 2 4.71 8.08 -6.78
N THR A 3 5.98 8.31 -7.10
CA THR A 3 7.02 7.26 -7.15
C THR A 3 7.33 6.64 -5.78
N LEU A 4 7.30 7.43 -4.70
CA LEU A 4 7.49 6.91 -3.33
C LEU A 4 6.29 6.07 -2.89
N LEU A 5 5.06 6.50 -3.22
CA LEU A 5 3.85 5.70 -2.99
C LEU A 5 3.91 4.36 -3.72
N GLY A 6 4.37 4.35 -4.97
CA GLY A 6 4.56 3.11 -5.74
C GLY A 6 5.52 2.13 -5.05
N LEU A 7 6.62 2.63 -4.48
CA LEU A 7 7.56 1.85 -3.69
C LEU A 7 6.91 1.23 -2.44
N PHE A 8 6.12 2.01 -1.70
CA PHE A 8 5.40 1.50 -0.53
C PHE A 8 4.33 0.47 -0.88
N LEU A 9 3.65 0.61 -2.03
CA LEU A 9 2.70 -0.38 -2.53
C LEU A 9 3.40 -1.72 -2.82
N ILE A 10 4.56 -1.68 -3.49
CA ILE A 10 5.36 -2.88 -3.76
C ILE A 10 5.79 -3.57 -2.46
N LEU A 11 6.24 -2.80 -1.46
CA LEU A 11 6.62 -3.34 -0.16
C LEU A 11 5.46 -4.03 0.55
N MET A 12 4.25 -3.45 0.55
CA MET A 12 3.08 -4.09 1.17
C MET A 12 2.67 -5.37 0.44
N LEU A 13 2.78 -5.42 -0.89
CA LEU A 13 2.54 -6.63 -1.66
C LEU A 13 3.54 -7.74 -1.30
N ILE A 14 4.82 -7.41 -1.12
CA ILE A 14 5.85 -8.36 -0.67
C ILE A 14 5.49 -8.94 0.71
N VAL A 15 5.07 -8.09 1.65
CA VAL A 15 4.66 -8.54 3.00
C VAL A 15 3.49 -9.52 2.94
N ILE A 16 2.48 -9.25 2.10
CA ILE A 16 1.33 -10.14 1.91
C ILE A 16 1.78 -11.48 1.31
N VAL A 17 2.65 -11.46 0.29
CA VAL A 17 3.19 -12.67 -0.32
C VAL A 17 3.95 -13.51 0.71
N ILE A 18 4.84 -12.89 1.49
CA ILE A 18 5.58 -13.57 2.56
C ILE A 18 4.63 -14.18 3.59
N GLY A 19 3.62 -13.41 4.04
CA GLY A 19 2.60 -13.89 4.96
C GLY A 19 1.82 -15.09 4.41
N SER A 20 1.51 -15.08 3.11
CA SER A 20 0.81 -16.17 2.42
C SER A 20 1.65 -17.45 2.35
N ILE A 21 2.94 -17.33 2.04
CA ILE A 21 3.88 -18.45 1.99
C ILE A 21 4.05 -19.08 3.37
N GLN A 22 4.09 -18.26 4.42
CA GLN A 22 4.22 -18.73 5.81
C GLN A 22 2.90 -19.22 6.42
N GLY A 23 1.76 -19.06 5.74
CA GLY A 23 0.43 -19.28 6.33
C GLY A 23 0.13 -18.38 7.53
N ASN A 24 0.90 -17.31 7.72
CA ASN A 24 0.79 -16.43 8.88
C ASN A 24 -0.28 -15.36 8.64
N ARG A 25 -1.49 -15.64 9.13
CA ARG A 25 -2.65 -14.75 9.00
C ARG A 25 -2.40 -13.35 9.54
N GLN A 26 -1.61 -13.20 10.61
CA GLN A 26 -1.33 -11.88 11.19
C GLN A 26 -0.53 -11.00 10.24
N VAL A 27 0.49 -11.56 9.59
CA VAL A 27 1.33 -10.84 8.61
C VAL A 27 0.49 -10.43 7.39
N ILE A 28 -0.39 -11.31 6.92
CA ILE A 28 -1.32 -11.00 5.82
C ILE A 28 -2.25 -9.86 6.22
N ILE A 29 -2.85 -9.91 7.41
CA ILE A 29 -3.76 -8.86 7.92
C ILE A 29 -3.03 -7.52 8.02
N ILE A 30 -1.80 -7.50 8.56
CA ILE A 30 -0.97 -6.29 8.64
C ILE A 30 -0.72 -5.73 7.24
N GLY A 31 -0.35 -6.59 6.29
CA GLY A 31 -0.15 -6.20 4.90
C GLY A 31 -1.40 -5.61 4.25
N MET A 32 -2.58 -6.21 4.47
CA MET A 32 -3.85 -5.70 3.94
C MET A 32 -4.25 -4.36 4.56
N ILE A 33 -4.08 -4.18 5.88
CA ILE A 33 -4.35 -2.91 6.56
C ILE A 33 -3.43 -1.81 6.01
N GLY A 34 -2.13 -2.10 5.89
CA GLY A 34 -1.16 -1.17 5.30
C GLY A 34 -1.50 -0.78 3.86
N LEU A 35 -1.95 -1.74 3.06
CA LEU A 35 -2.40 -1.51 1.68
C LEU A 35 -3.64 -0.60 1.65
N GLY A 36 -4.60 -0.81 2.55
CA GLY A 36 -5.78 0.04 2.69
C GLY A 36 -5.43 1.49 3.03
N VAL A 37 -4.52 1.71 3.98
CA VAL A 37 -4.04 3.06 4.33
C VAL A 37 -3.36 3.73 3.13
N LEU A 38 -2.51 3.00 2.40
CA LEU A 38 -1.85 3.53 1.21
C LEU A 38 -2.83 3.92 0.10
N VAL A 39 -3.90 3.15 -0.10
CA VAL A 39 -4.96 3.48 -1.06
C VAL A 39 -5.67 4.78 -0.65
N VAL A 40 -6.02 4.95 0.62
CA VAL A 40 -6.65 6.18 1.12
C VAL A 40 -5.72 7.38 0.91
N VAL A 41 -4.44 7.25 1.22
CA VAL A 41 -3.44 8.31 1.00
C VAL A 41 -3.26 8.60 -0.50
N ALA A 42 -3.22 7.57 -1.35
CA ALA A 42 -3.12 7.73 -2.80
C ALA A 42 -4.34 8.44 -3.38
N VAL A 43 -5.55 8.09 -2.96
CA VAL A 43 -6.80 8.77 -3.36
C VAL A 43 -6.79 10.21 -2.87
N PHE A 44 -6.41 10.47 -1.61
CA PHE A 44 -6.29 11.83 -1.09
C PHE A 44 -5.30 12.66 -1.91
N LEU A 45 -4.14 12.10 -2.26
CA LEU A 45 -3.15 12.78 -3.09
C LEU A 45 -3.61 12.97 -4.55
N LEU A 46 -4.44 12.07 -5.10
CA LEU A 46 -5.07 12.28 -6.40
C LEU A 46 -6.15 13.37 -6.36
N VAL A 47 -6.92 13.45 -5.27
CA VAL A 47 -8.02 14.41 -5.10
C VAL A 47 -7.51 15.81 -4.74
N VAL A 48 -6.53 15.90 -3.84
CA VAL A 48 -5.93 17.16 -3.38
C VAL A 48 -4.79 17.61 -4.32
N GLY A 49 -4.21 16.69 -5.08
CA GLY A 49 -3.06 16.93 -5.97
C GLY A 49 -3.38 17.36 -7.40
N ILE A 50 -4.59 17.85 -7.70
CA ILE A 50 -4.85 18.59 -8.95
C ILE A 50 -4.98 20.07 -8.57
N PRO A 51 -3.86 20.82 -8.69
CA PRO A 51 -3.56 21.44 -9.97
C PRO A 51 -2.08 21.27 -10.35
N ASN A 52 -1.79 20.44 -11.35
CA ASN A 52 -0.53 20.51 -12.13
C ASN A 52 -0.62 19.60 -13.37
N ILE A 53 -1.60 19.88 -14.21
CA ILE A 53 -1.34 20.02 -15.65
C ILE A 53 -1.07 21.51 -15.87
#